data_AF-A0A5C8V9E5-F1
#
_entry.id   AF-A0A5C8V9E5-F1
#
_cell.length_a   1.000
_cell.length_b   1.000
_cell.length_c   1.000
_cell.angle_alpha   90.00
_cell.angle_beta   90.00
_cell.angle_gamma   90.00
#
_symmetry.space_group_name_H-M   'P 1'
#
loop_
_entity.id
_entity.type
_entity.pdbx_description
1 polymer ?
#
loop_
_entity_poly.entity_id
_entity_poly.type
_entity_poly.pdbx_seq_one_letter_code
_entity_poly.pdbx_strand_id
1 'polypeptide(L)' 'MIETLEENLKSCSINPMDLKHLKIEVLNSKYTVVLTDLNGDGILKGYGDSIEEAINDLHQSLL' A
#
# COMPACT_ATOMS: atom_id res chain seq x y z
N MET A 1 -19.57 10.29 -30.01
CA MET A 1 -18.38 9.43 -30.06
C MET A 1 -17.60 9.71 -28.80
N ILE A 2 -17.88 8.94 -27.75
CA ILE A 2 -17.04 8.88 -26.55
C ILE A 2 -16.94 7.38 -26.30
N GLU A 3 -15.86 6.79 -26.82
CA GLU A 3 -15.45 5.45 -26.42
C GLU A 3 -14.97 5.60 -24.97
N THR A 4 -15.90 5.41 -24.04
CA THR A 4 -15.60 5.36 -22.61
C THR A 4 -14.63 4.20 -22.42
N LEU A 5 -13.42 4.53 -21.97
CA LEU A 5 -12.37 3.63 -21.52
C LEU A 5 -12.92 2.72 -20.41
N GLU A 6 -13.60 1.64 -20.79
CA GLU A 6 -13.68 0.42 -19.99
C GLU A 6 -12.46 -0.45 -20.34
N GLU A 7 -11.26 0.12 -20.15
CA GLU A 7 -10.04 -0.69 -20.11
C GLU A 7 -10.10 -1.57 -18.87
N ASN A 8 -10.62 -2.78 -19.05
CA ASN A 8 -10.24 -4.03 -18.38
C ASN A 8 -9.39 -3.84 -17.12
N LEU A 9 -10.00 -3.36 -16.03
CA LEU A 9 -9.47 -3.56 -14.69
C LEU A 9 -9.58 -5.06 -14.40
N LYS A 10 -8.61 -5.83 -14.90
CA LYS A 10 -8.30 -7.15 -14.34
C LYS A 10 -8.01 -6.88 -12.86
N SER A 11 -8.94 -7.26 -12.00
CA SER A 11 -8.74 -7.19 -10.56
C SER A 11 -7.56 -8.08 -10.20
N CYS A 12 -6.39 -7.48 -10.03
CA CYS A 12 -5.22 -8.18 -9.51
C CYS A 12 -5.31 -8.08 -8.00
N SER A 13 -5.80 -9.14 -7.36
CA SER A 13 -5.79 -9.25 -5.90
C SER A 13 -4.38 -9.60 -5.47
N ILE A 14 -3.62 -8.60 -5.04
CA ILE A 14 -2.28 -8.79 -4.48
C ILE A 14 -2.46 -8.96 -2.99
N ASN A 15 -2.02 -10.09 -2.42
CA ASN A 15 -1.99 -10.20 -0.98
C ASN A 15 -0.86 -9.28 -0.46
N PRO A 16 -1.13 -8.37 0.48
CA PRO A 16 -0.11 -7.48 1.00
C PRO A 16 1.09 -8.20 1.63
N MET A 17 0.89 -9.46 2.06
CA MET A 17 1.94 -10.33 2.60
C MET A 17 2.97 -10.78 1.54
N ASP A 18 2.64 -10.72 0.24
CA ASP A 18 3.58 -11.05 -0.84
C ASP A 18 4.58 -9.91 -1.12
N LEU A 19 4.36 -8.73 -0.54
CA LEU A 19 5.17 -7.54 -0.74
C LEU A 19 6.37 -7.55 0.23
N LYS A 20 7.47 -8.19 -0.19
CA LYS A 20 8.67 -8.42 0.65
C LYS A 20 9.32 -7.16 1.24
N HIS A 21 9.13 -6.00 0.61
CA HIS A 21 9.68 -4.72 1.03
C HIS A 21 8.66 -3.86 1.78
N LEU A 22 7.51 -4.44 2.16
CA LEU A 22 6.46 -3.78 2.91
C LEU A 22 6.22 -4.54 4.20
N LYS A 23 6.42 -3.85 5.32
CA LYS A 23 6.09 -4.35 6.65
C LYS A 23 4.77 -3.71 7.09
N ILE A 24 3.82 -4.54 7.50
CA ILE A 24 2.51 -4.07 7.96
C ILE A 24 2.43 -4.30 9.47
N GLU A 25 2.11 -3.25 10.20
CA GLU A 25 1.97 -3.24 11.65
C GLU A 25 0.56 -2.81 12.01
N VAL A 26 -0.06 -3.51 12.97
CA VAL A 26 -1.38 -3.16 13.51
C VAL A 26 -1.22 -2.78 14.98
N LEU A 27 -1.67 -1.57 15.32
CA LEU A 27 -1.68 -1.08 16.70
C LEU A 27 -2.98 -0.33 16.97
N ASN A 28 -3.72 -0.72 18.02
CA ASN A 28 -5.00 -0.10 18.40
C ASN A 28 -6.00 0.04 17.24
N SER A 29 -6.17 -1.01 16.45
CA SER A 29 -7.01 -1.02 15.24
C SER A 29 -6.60 -0.03 14.15
N LYS A 30 -5.38 0.53 14.22
CA LYS A 30 -4.80 1.33 13.14
C LYS A 30 -3.73 0.52 12.40
N TYR A 31 -3.68 0.72 11.09
CA TYR A 31 -2.68 0.12 10.22
C TYR A 31 -1.55 1.11 9.98
N THR A 32 -0.32 0.61 10.11
CA THR A 32 0.89 1.30 9.72
C THR A 32 1.60 0.43 8.70
N VAL A 33 1.88 0.98 7.54
CA VAL A 33 2.58 0.30 6.44
C VAL A 33 3.94 0.95 6.32
N VAL A 34 5.00 0.15 6.37
CA VAL A 34 6.39 0.62 6.35
C VAL A 34 7.07 0.08 5.10
N LEU A 35 7.53 0.97 4.23
CA LEU A 35 8.44 0.61 3.14
C LEU A 35 9.82 0.35 3.73
N THR A 36 10.38 -0.83 3.48
CA THR A 36 11.71 -1.22 3.96
C THR A 36 12.70 -1.37 2.82
N ASP A 37 13.95 -0.99 3.08
CA ASP A 37 15.07 -1.24 2.18
C ASP A 37 15.38 -2.75 2.04
N LEU A 38 16.31 -3.12 1.15
CA LEU A 38 16.89 -4.45 1.05
C LEU A 38 17.42 -5.00 2.37
N ASN A 39 17.86 -4.11 3.28
CA ASN A 39 18.35 -4.47 4.61
C ASN A 39 17.25 -4.63 5.67
N GLY A 40 15.99 -4.29 5.34
CA GLY A 40 14.86 -4.32 6.28
C GLY A 40 14.68 -3.03 7.10
N ASP A 41 15.53 -2.02 6.89
CA ASP A 41 15.39 -0.70 7.50
C ASP A 41 14.19 0.06 6.91
N GLY A 42 13.38 0.66 7.79
CA GLY A 42 12.19 1.42 7.39
C GLY A 42 12.57 2.76 6.77
N ILE A 43 12.25 2.93 5.49
CA ILE A 43 12.48 4.14 4.71
C ILE A 43 11.35 5.14 4.91
N LEU A 44 10.11 4.65 4.81
CA LEU A 44 8.91 5.49 4.81
C LEU A 44 7.75 4.76 5.47
N LYS A 45 6.82 5.51 6.05
CA LYS A 45 5.64 4.97 6.72
C LYS A 45 4.38 5.64 6.16
N GLY A 46 3.34 4.84 5.99
CA GLY A 46 1.99 5.29 5.73
C GLY A 46 1.04 4.79 6.82
N TYR A 47 -0.03 5.54 7.05
CA TYR A 47 -0.96 5.35 8.15
C TYR A 47 -2.41 5.32 7.66
N GLY A 48 -3.25 4.52 8.30
CA GLY A 48 -4.67 4.46 7.96
C GLY A 48 -5.47 3.62 8.94
N ASP A 49 -6.79 3.76 8.88
CA ASP A 49 -7.73 2.92 9.64
C ASP A 49 -7.96 1.56 8.93
N SER A 50 -7.55 1.45 7.65
CA SER A 50 -7.48 0.21 6.87
C SER A 50 -6.11 0.02 6.19
N ILE A 51 -5.78 -1.21 5.77
CA ILE A 51 -4.53 -1.49 5.02
C ILE A 51 -4.46 -0.65 3.74
N GLU A 52 -5.58 -0.55 3.01
CA GLU A 52 -5.68 0.21 1.76
C GLU A 52 -5.38 1.70 1.98
N GLU A 53 -5.91 2.28 3.05
CA GLU A 53 -5.65 3.67 3.42
C GLU A 53 -4.18 3.88 3.78
N ALA A 54 -3.60 2.99 4.57
CA ALA A 54 -2.20 3.08 4.96
C ALA A 54 -1.23 2.92 3.76
N ILE A 55 -1.56 2.09 2.77
CA ILE A 55 -0.82 1.99 1.51
C ILE A 55 -0.96 3.27 0.69
N ASN A 56 -2.17 3.83 0.60
CA ASN A 56 -2.42 5.05 -0.16
C ASN A 56 -1.71 6.27 0.47
N ASP A 57 -1.67 6.35 1.79
CA ASP A 57 -0.92 7.36 2.54
C ASP A 57 0.59 7.23 2.32
N LEU A 58 1.11 5.98 2.32
CA LEU A 58 2.51 5.71 1.96
C LEU A 58 2.82 6.18 0.54
N HIS A 59 1.94 5.93 -0.43
CA HIS A 59 2.12 6.36 -1.82
C HIS A 59 2.13 7.87 -1.96
N GLN A 60 1.24 8.59 -1.27
CA GLN A 60 1.27 10.06 -1.25
C GLN A 60 2.57 10.61 -0.66
N SER A 61 3.13 9.91 0.33
CA SER A 61 4.37 10.31 0.99
C SER A 61 5.63 10.11 0.13
N LEU A 62 5.52 9.48 -1.05
CA LEU A 62 6.61 9.31 -2.03
C LEU A 62 6.70 10.46 -3.06
N LEU A 63 5.71 11.35 -3.12
CA LEU A 63 5.61 12.46 -4.09
C LEU A 63 6.41 13.71 -3.69
#